data_AF-A0A9Q1AYM4-F1
#
_entry.id   AF-A0A9Q1AYM4-F1
#
_cell.length_a   1.000
_cell.length_b   1.000
_cell.length_c   1.000
_cell.angle_alpha   90.00
_cell.angle_beta   90.00
_cell.angle_gamma   90.00
#
_symmetry.space_group_name_H-M   'P 1'
#
loop_
_entity.id
_entity.type
_entity.pdbx_description
1 polymer ?
#
loop_
_entity_poly.entity_id
_entity_poly.type
_entity_poly.pdbx_seq_one_letter_code
_entity_poly.pdbx_strand_id
1 'polypeptide(L)'
;MDRFSNYPVYHTIYETFELVERFYDPTFKKQLAVAQLRAGLVYELATSLVLPLSCQDYAEALRSYATGIYDLANKHKTQLEMYRVSFDSLFSAVSNFTKEAADFNYRLSQLDQNDSMALRSTNDQLMLLERAFIDPLGLPGRPFYRHIIFAPSRHNKYAGVAFPGIYDALFDIDSKRDQHKAWEEVKKQISIATFTVEAAAGTLKDVI
;
A
#
# COMPACT_ATOMS: atom_id res chain seq x y z
N MET A 1 -6.99 -10.51 -27.60
CA MET A 1 -6.49 -9.24 -28.20
C MET A 1 -5.47 -8.68 -27.24
N ASP A 2 -4.19 -8.83 -27.56
CA ASP A 2 -3.11 -8.32 -26.72
C ASP A 2 -3.16 -6.79 -26.73
N ARG A 3 -3.54 -6.21 -25.58
CA ARG A 3 -3.33 -4.78 -25.33
C ARG A 3 -1.83 -4.58 -25.20
N PHE A 4 -1.18 -4.08 -26.25
CA PHE A 4 0.16 -3.50 -26.14
C PHE A 4 0.13 -2.45 -25.01
N SER A 5 0.75 -2.75 -23.86
CA SER A 5 0.52 -1.97 -22.63
C SER A 5 1.47 -0.78 -22.47
N ASN A 6 2.18 -0.39 -23.51
CA ASN A 6 3.15 0.70 -23.47
C ASN A 6 3.14 1.50 -24.77
N TYR A 7 4.06 2.45 -24.94
CA TYR A 7 4.18 3.22 -26.18
C TYR A 7 4.78 2.39 -27.34
N PRO A 8 4.43 2.67 -28.62
CA PRO A 8 4.66 1.75 -29.75
C PRO A 8 6.10 1.30 -30.02
N VAL A 9 7.10 2.07 -29.60
CA VAL A 9 8.52 1.80 -29.88
C VAL A 9 9.32 1.38 -28.64
N TYR A 10 8.65 1.04 -27.54
CA TYR A 10 9.29 0.61 -26.30
C TYR A 10 10.33 -0.50 -26.49
N HIS A 11 11.52 -0.34 -25.91
CA HIS A 11 12.65 -1.28 -26.02
C HIS A 11 13.06 -1.61 -27.47
N THR A 12 12.92 -0.64 -28.38
CA THR A 12 13.38 -0.77 -29.78
C THR A 12 14.47 0.23 -30.11
N ILE A 13 15.16 0.03 -31.23
CA ILE A 13 16.15 0.97 -31.77
C ILE A 13 15.54 2.33 -32.15
N TYR A 14 14.21 2.44 -32.21
CA TYR A 14 13.51 3.67 -32.58
C TYR A 14 13.21 4.59 -31.39
N GLU A 15 13.67 4.24 -30.18
CA GLU A 15 13.67 5.12 -29.01
C GLU A 15 14.78 6.18 -29.13
N THR A 16 14.63 7.09 -30.09
CA THR A 16 15.62 8.13 -30.39
C THR A 16 15.22 9.49 -29.82
N PHE A 17 16.16 10.42 -29.80
CA PHE A 17 15.90 11.80 -29.42
C PHE A 17 14.85 12.46 -30.34
N GLU A 18 14.98 12.25 -31.66
CA GLU A 18 14.08 12.81 -32.67
C GLU A 18 12.64 12.33 -32.49
N LEU A 19 12.45 11.10 -31.99
CA LEU A 19 11.11 10.62 -31.64
C LEU A 19 10.47 11.54 -30.60
N VAL A 20 11.20 11.81 -29.51
CA VAL A 20 10.69 12.63 -28.40
C VAL A 20 10.50 14.07 -28.83
N GLU A 21 11.53 14.65 -29.44
CA GLU A 21 11.55 16.04 -29.91
C GLU A 21 10.48 16.30 -30.98
N ARG A 22 10.24 15.38 -31.92
CA ARG A 22 9.31 15.66 -33.03
C ARG A 22 7.88 15.24 -32.75
N PHE A 23 7.66 14.19 -31.94
CA PHE A 23 6.34 13.57 -31.83
C PHE A 23 5.74 13.58 -30.41
N TYR A 24 6.54 13.51 -29.34
CA TYR A 24 6.01 13.45 -27.98
C TYR A 24 5.92 14.81 -27.29
N ASP A 25 7.02 15.56 -27.30
CA ASP A 25 7.10 16.84 -26.60
C ASP A 25 7.99 17.87 -27.31
N PRO A 26 7.56 18.41 -28.47
CA PRO A 26 8.40 19.31 -29.27
C PRO A 26 8.77 20.64 -28.63
N THR A 27 8.12 21.00 -27.53
CA THR A 27 8.43 22.21 -26.77
C THR A 27 9.09 21.91 -25.43
N PHE A 28 9.30 20.62 -25.12
CA PHE A 28 9.79 20.12 -23.83
C PHE A 28 8.97 20.57 -22.61
N LYS A 29 7.76 21.11 -22.80
CA LYS A 29 6.92 21.64 -21.72
C LYS A 29 6.35 20.52 -20.86
N LYS A 30 6.08 19.34 -21.42
CA LYS A 30 5.58 18.19 -20.61
C LYS A 30 6.71 17.64 -19.75
N GLN A 31 7.90 17.48 -20.31
CA GLN A 31 9.09 17.05 -19.57
C GLN A 31 9.45 18.07 -18.48
N LEU A 32 9.38 19.37 -18.78
CA LEU A 32 9.56 20.43 -17.79
C LEU A 32 8.53 20.35 -16.66
N ALA A 33 7.25 20.15 -16.97
CA ALA A 33 6.21 20.01 -15.95
C ALA A 33 6.45 18.80 -15.04
N VAL A 34 6.85 17.65 -15.60
CA VAL A 34 7.22 16.46 -14.81
C VAL A 34 8.46 16.72 -13.95
N ALA A 35 9.45 17.45 -14.47
CA ALA A 35 10.65 17.82 -13.72
C ALA A 35 10.29 18.73 -12.54
N GLN A 36 9.44 19.74 -12.75
CA GLN A 36 8.96 20.63 -11.69
C GLN A 36 8.19 19.88 -10.61
N LEU A 37 7.31 18.94 -10.98
CA LEU A 37 6.59 18.11 -10.02
C LEU A 37 7.55 17.25 -9.18
N ARG A 38 8.50 16.55 -9.83
CA ARG A 38 9.48 15.70 -9.13
C ARG A 38 10.39 16.52 -8.21
N ALA A 39 10.88 17.66 -8.70
CA ALA A 39 11.71 18.56 -7.91
C ALA A 39 10.93 19.14 -6.73
N GLY A 40 9.68 19.53 -6.91
CA GLY A 40 8.80 20.00 -5.84
C GLY A 40 8.61 18.94 -4.76
N LEU A 41 8.33 17.68 -5.14
CA LEU A 41 8.21 16.57 -4.19
C LEU A 41 9.49 16.36 -3.37
N VAL A 42 10.66 16.34 -4.03
CA VAL A 42 11.95 16.19 -3.34
C VAL A 42 12.23 17.37 -2.42
N TYR A 43 11.93 18.59 -2.88
CA TYR A 43 12.14 19.82 -2.12
C TYR A 43 11.29 19.83 -0.84
N GLU A 44 9.99 19.57 -0.95
CA GLU A 44 9.07 19.52 0.20
C GLU A 44 9.49 18.42 1.19
N LEU A 45 9.79 17.21 0.71
CA LEU A 45 10.23 16.10 1.57
C LEU A 45 11.57 16.38 2.28
N ALA A 46 12.47 17.14 1.67
CA ALA A 46 13.81 17.39 2.21
C ALA A 46 13.90 18.65 3.09
N THR A 47 12.97 19.61 2.93
CA THR A 47 13.08 20.95 3.54
C THR A 47 11.94 21.30 4.50
N SER A 48 10.78 20.65 4.39
CA SER A 48 9.65 20.94 5.28
C SER A 48 9.94 20.51 6.71
N LEU A 49 9.65 21.41 7.66
CA LEU A 49 9.99 21.23 9.07
C LEU A 49 9.30 19.99 9.67
N VAL A 50 8.04 19.78 9.29
CA VAL A 50 7.28 18.54 9.48
C VAL A 50 7.22 17.84 8.14
N LEU A 51 7.47 16.52 8.12
CA LEU A 51 7.36 15.72 6.90
C LEU A 51 5.95 15.84 6.29
N PRO A 52 5.82 16.16 4.98
CA PRO A 52 4.53 16.37 4.33
C PRO A 52 3.85 15.03 3.98
N LEU A 53 3.60 14.19 4.98
CA LEU A 53 2.98 12.88 4.88
C LEU A 53 1.67 12.85 5.67
N SER A 54 0.64 12.19 5.12
CA SER A 54 -0.69 12.08 5.74
C SER A 54 -1.00 10.64 6.13
N CYS A 55 -1.08 10.37 7.44
CA CYS A 55 -1.55 9.07 7.95
C CYS A 55 -3.06 8.88 7.70
N GLN A 56 -3.82 9.98 7.60
CA GLN A 56 -5.26 9.95 7.34
C GLN A 56 -5.55 9.45 5.92
N ASP A 57 -4.78 9.90 4.93
CA ASP A 57 -4.91 9.43 3.54
C ASP A 57 -4.67 7.91 3.47
N TYR A 58 -3.69 7.42 4.24
CA TYR A 58 -3.41 5.99 4.34
C TYR A 58 -4.58 5.23 5.00
N ALA A 59 -5.23 5.79 6.02
CA ALA A 59 -6.41 5.19 6.64
C ALA A 59 -7.58 5.05 5.66
N GLU A 60 -7.85 6.09 4.86
CA GLU A 60 -8.88 6.05 3.82
C GLU A 60 -8.57 5.01 2.73
N ALA A 61 -7.30 4.92 2.34
CA ALA A 61 -6.82 3.92 1.38
C ALA A 61 -6.98 2.50 1.95
N LEU A 62 -6.57 2.24 3.19
CA LEU A 62 -6.73 0.95 3.85
C LEU A 62 -8.18 0.50 3.93
N ARG A 63 -9.11 1.42 4.24
CA ARG A 63 -10.55 1.13 4.22
C ARG A 63 -11.00 0.70 2.82
N SER A 64 -10.59 1.42 1.79
CA SER A 64 -10.93 1.08 0.40
C SER A 64 -10.35 -0.27 -0.02
N TYR A 65 -9.12 -0.57 0.39
CA TYR A 65 -8.46 -1.85 0.11
C TYR A 65 -9.10 -3.02 0.86
N ALA A 66 -9.47 -2.83 2.12
CA ALA A 66 -10.13 -3.85 2.94
C ALA A 66 -11.51 -4.18 2.36
N THR A 67 -12.28 -3.18 1.94
CA THR A 67 -13.54 -3.38 1.21
C THR A 67 -13.31 -4.11 -0.10
N GLY A 68 -12.33 -3.68 -0.91
CA GLY A 68 -12.05 -4.31 -2.20
C GLY A 68 -11.65 -5.79 -2.10
N ILE A 69 -10.82 -6.16 -1.11
CA ILE A 69 -10.43 -7.57 -0.90
C ILE A 69 -11.57 -8.40 -0.32
N TYR A 70 -12.41 -7.80 0.54
CA TYR A 70 -13.61 -8.45 1.08
C TYR A 70 -14.64 -8.72 -0.04
N ASP A 71 -14.87 -7.75 -0.93
CA ASP A 71 -15.76 -7.93 -2.09
C ASP A 71 -15.28 -9.04 -3.04
N LEU A 72 -13.95 -9.17 -3.20
CA LEU A 72 -13.38 -10.30 -3.93
C LEU A 72 -13.69 -11.63 -3.23
N ALA A 73 -13.49 -11.72 -1.91
CA ALA A 73 -13.78 -12.91 -1.12
C ALA A 73 -15.28 -13.26 -1.12
N ASN A 74 -16.16 -12.26 -1.09
CA ASN A 74 -17.62 -12.43 -1.07
C ASN A 74 -18.19 -13.14 -2.30
N LYS A 75 -17.42 -13.22 -3.40
CA LYS A 75 -17.78 -14.09 -4.54
C LYS A 75 -17.88 -15.56 -4.15
N HIS A 76 -17.27 -15.96 -3.03
CA HIS A 76 -17.27 -17.30 -2.47
C HIS A 76 -17.96 -17.34 -1.08
N LYS A 77 -19.06 -16.59 -0.91
CA LYS A 77 -19.74 -16.41 0.39
C LYS A 77 -20.06 -17.73 1.11
N THR A 78 -20.59 -18.72 0.39
CA THR A 78 -20.93 -20.04 0.96
C THR A 78 -19.71 -20.73 1.56
N GLN A 79 -18.56 -20.62 0.90
CA GLN A 79 -17.30 -21.19 1.36
C GLN A 79 -16.75 -20.41 2.56
N LEU A 80 -16.87 -19.07 2.58
CA LEU A 80 -16.49 -18.27 3.76
C LEU A 80 -17.25 -18.73 5.02
N GLU A 81 -18.55 -18.98 4.90
CA GLU A 81 -19.39 -19.50 5.98
C GLU A 81 -18.99 -20.94 6.36
N MET A 82 -18.82 -21.82 5.36
CA MET A 82 -18.44 -23.22 5.56
C MET A 82 -17.10 -23.38 6.31
N TYR A 83 -16.08 -22.61 5.92
CA TYR A 83 -14.74 -22.65 6.49
C TYR A 83 -14.52 -21.64 7.63
N ARG A 84 -15.57 -20.90 8.02
CA ARG A 84 -15.55 -19.90 9.11
C ARG A 84 -14.46 -18.85 8.93
N VAL A 85 -14.35 -18.32 7.71
CA VAL A 85 -13.42 -17.25 7.37
C VAL A 85 -14.13 -15.92 7.60
N SER A 86 -13.61 -15.10 8.52
CA SER A 86 -14.14 -13.77 8.81
C SER A 86 -13.09 -12.69 8.50
N PHE A 87 -13.57 -11.53 8.05
CA PHE A 87 -12.78 -10.31 7.83
C PHE A 87 -12.95 -9.29 8.97
N ASP A 88 -13.76 -9.60 9.99
CA ASP A 88 -14.11 -8.66 11.07
C ASP A 88 -12.86 -8.14 11.79
N SER A 89 -11.86 -9.01 11.99
CA SER A 89 -10.60 -8.63 12.62
C SER A 89 -9.83 -7.60 11.77
N LEU A 90 -9.79 -7.79 10.46
CA LEU A 90 -9.13 -6.84 9.55
C LEU A 90 -9.87 -5.50 9.53
N PHE A 91 -11.20 -5.50 9.46
CA PHE A 91 -11.99 -4.27 9.53
C PHE A 91 -11.84 -3.57 10.88
N SER A 92 -11.78 -4.32 11.97
CA SER A 92 -11.49 -3.78 13.31
C SER A 92 -10.12 -3.11 13.36
N ALA A 93 -9.07 -3.76 12.85
CA ALA A 93 -7.72 -3.19 12.79
C ALA A 93 -7.67 -1.93 11.92
N VAL A 94 -8.35 -1.92 10.77
CA VAL A 94 -8.44 -0.73 9.89
C VAL A 94 -9.20 0.41 10.58
N SER A 95 -10.29 0.11 11.31
CA SER A 95 -11.02 1.11 12.10
C SER A 95 -10.16 1.69 13.21
N ASN A 96 -9.38 0.85 13.89
CA ASN A 96 -8.45 1.30 14.92
C ASN A 96 -7.34 2.17 14.32
N PHE A 97 -6.71 1.73 13.23
CA PHE A 97 -5.74 2.54 12.48
C PHE A 97 -6.31 3.91 12.09
N THR A 98 -7.56 3.95 11.61
CA THR A 98 -8.23 5.20 11.23
C THR A 98 -8.37 6.15 12.42
N LYS A 99 -8.74 5.61 13.58
CA LYS A 99 -8.82 6.38 14.82
C LYS A 99 -7.46 6.91 15.25
N GLU A 100 -6.45 6.04 15.34
CA GLU A 100 -5.09 6.42 15.75
C GLU A 100 -4.45 7.43 14.78
N ALA A 101 -4.72 7.31 13.47
CA ALA A 101 -4.28 8.29 12.48
C ALA A 101 -4.97 9.66 12.65
N ALA A 102 -6.26 9.68 13.03
CA ALA A 102 -6.97 10.92 13.32
C ALA A 102 -6.45 11.57 14.62
N ASP A 103 -6.24 10.78 15.67
CA ASP A 103 -5.70 11.24 16.95
C ASP A 103 -4.25 11.75 16.77
N PHE A 104 -3.42 11.05 15.97
CA PHE A 104 -2.08 11.51 15.58
C PHE A 104 -2.13 12.85 14.85
N ASN A 105 -3.02 13.00 13.85
CA ASN A 105 -3.15 14.24 13.10
C ASN A 105 -3.60 15.42 13.98
N TYR A 106 -4.48 15.15 14.96
CA TYR A 106 -4.85 16.14 15.97
C TYR A 106 -3.63 16.57 16.80
N ARG A 107 -2.85 15.62 17.34
CA ARG A 107 -1.60 15.93 18.08
C ARG A 107 -0.60 16.71 17.23
N LEU A 108 -0.45 16.34 15.95
CA LEU A 108 0.40 17.05 15.01
C LEU A 108 -0.02 18.51 14.82
N SER A 109 -1.32 18.80 14.80
CA SER A 109 -1.83 20.18 14.71
C SER A 109 -1.51 21.06 15.92
N GLN A 110 -1.22 20.44 17.08
CA GLN A 110 -0.90 21.12 18.34
C GLN A 110 0.61 21.14 18.63
N LEU A 111 1.44 20.62 17.73
CA LEU A 111 2.88 20.49 17.92
C LEU A 111 3.56 21.86 18.05
N ASP A 112 4.30 22.07 19.14
CA ASP A 112 5.24 23.20 19.23
C ASP A 112 6.46 22.94 18.35
N GLN A 113 6.53 23.64 17.22
CA GLN A 113 7.59 23.49 16.24
C GLN A 113 8.95 24.03 16.74
N ASN A 114 8.99 24.73 17.88
CA ASN A 114 10.25 25.16 18.51
C ASN A 114 10.87 24.06 19.38
N ASP A 115 10.08 23.08 19.82
CA ASP A 115 10.60 21.91 20.51
C ASP A 115 11.18 20.92 19.50
N SER A 116 12.51 20.95 19.36
CA SER A 116 13.24 20.09 18.42
C SER A 116 13.08 18.60 18.72
N MET A 117 12.88 18.20 19.99
CA MET A 117 12.72 16.79 20.34
C MET A 117 11.30 16.31 20.00
N ALA A 118 10.27 17.10 20.35
CA ALA A 118 8.89 16.78 19.99
C ALA A 118 8.71 16.73 18.48
N LEU A 119 9.29 17.70 17.75
CA LEU A 119 9.30 17.74 16.30
C LEU A 119 9.96 16.49 15.71
N ARG A 120 11.15 16.12 16.22
CA ARG A 120 11.89 14.95 15.73
C ARG A 120 11.13 13.66 15.99
N SER A 121 10.58 13.48 17.19
CA SER A 121 9.78 12.30 17.54
C SER A 121 8.57 12.16 16.62
N THR A 122 7.87 13.25 16.34
CA THR A 122 6.71 13.27 15.44
C THR A 122 7.11 12.93 14.00
N ASN A 123 8.22 13.49 13.51
CA ASN A 123 8.76 13.15 12.19
C ASN A 123 9.22 11.69 12.09
N ASP A 124 9.78 11.11 13.14
CA ASP A 124 10.13 9.69 13.16
C ASP A 124 8.86 8.81 13.10
N GLN A 125 7.76 9.18 13.77
CA GLN A 125 6.47 8.48 13.62
C GLN A 125 5.97 8.52 12.16
N LEU A 126 5.98 9.68 11.51
CA LEU A 126 5.61 9.84 10.10
C LEU A 126 6.50 9.00 9.17
N MET A 127 7.82 9.09 9.35
CA MET A 127 8.80 8.39 8.50
C MET A 127 8.74 6.87 8.67
N LEU A 128 8.53 6.39 9.89
CA LEU A 128 8.59 4.96 10.22
C LEU A 128 7.26 4.24 10.00
N LEU A 129 6.14 4.96 9.85
CA LEU A 129 4.83 4.37 9.59
C LEU A 129 4.86 3.38 8.40
N GLU A 130 5.45 3.77 7.27
CA GLU A 130 5.54 2.90 6.09
C GLU A 130 6.30 1.60 6.39
N ARG A 131 7.31 1.67 7.27
CA ARG A 131 8.11 0.50 7.68
C ARG A 131 7.32 -0.46 8.56
N ALA A 132 6.29 0.01 9.26
CA ALA A 132 5.43 -0.83 10.08
C ALA A 132 4.62 -1.83 9.23
N PHE A 133 4.47 -1.59 7.93
CA PHE A 133 3.82 -2.50 7.00
C PHE A 133 4.74 -3.58 6.41
N ILE A 134 5.99 -3.69 6.87
CA ILE A 134 6.99 -4.64 6.37
C ILE A 134 7.05 -5.88 7.27
N ASP A 135 6.64 -7.03 6.75
CA ASP A 135 6.84 -8.34 7.39
C ASP A 135 8.23 -8.90 7.01
N PRO A 136 9.14 -9.16 7.97
CA PRO A 136 10.48 -9.67 7.68
C PRO A 136 10.48 -11.05 7.01
N LEU A 137 9.43 -11.86 7.17
CA LEU A 137 9.29 -13.17 6.53
C LEU A 137 8.94 -13.06 5.04
N GLY A 138 8.37 -11.93 4.63
CA GLY A 138 7.87 -11.70 3.29
C GLY A 138 6.64 -12.53 2.94
N LEU A 139 6.16 -12.36 1.71
CA LEU A 139 5.00 -13.09 1.21
C LEU A 139 5.33 -14.57 0.96
N PRO A 140 4.34 -15.48 1.00
CA PRO A 140 4.57 -16.90 0.76
C PRO A 140 5.32 -17.18 -0.55
N GLY A 141 6.47 -17.86 -0.45
CA GLY A 141 7.35 -18.18 -1.59
C GLY A 141 8.06 -16.97 -2.22
N ARG A 142 8.02 -15.81 -1.57
CA ARG A 142 8.44 -14.50 -2.11
C ARG A 142 9.11 -13.62 -1.02
N PRO A 143 10.28 -14.03 -0.49
CA PRO A 143 10.89 -13.42 0.71
C PRO A 143 11.37 -11.96 0.54
N PHE A 144 11.49 -11.48 -0.70
CA PHE A 144 11.87 -10.09 -1.00
C PHE A 144 10.66 -9.15 -1.11
N TYR A 145 9.44 -9.69 -1.25
CA TYR A 145 8.21 -8.90 -1.22
C TYR A 145 7.68 -8.91 0.20
N ARG A 146 7.94 -7.85 0.94
CA ARG A 146 7.70 -7.78 2.39
C ARG A 146 6.59 -6.85 2.81
N HIS A 147 6.17 -5.97 1.92
CA HIS A 147 5.12 -5.01 2.21
C HIS A 147 3.76 -5.72 2.19
N ILE A 148 3.07 -5.72 3.34
CA ILE A 148 1.83 -6.48 3.54
C ILE A 148 0.63 -5.82 2.86
N ILE A 149 0.62 -4.49 2.74
CA ILE A 149 -0.42 -3.76 2.01
C ILE A 149 -0.19 -3.82 0.50
N PHE A 150 1.05 -3.66 0.02
CA PHE A 150 1.35 -3.56 -1.41
C PHE A 150 2.40 -4.58 -1.87
N ALA A 151 2.09 -5.35 -2.90
CA ALA A 151 3.11 -6.04 -3.68
C ALA A 151 2.58 -6.30 -5.10
N PRO A 152 3.48 -6.57 -6.07
CA PRO A 152 3.05 -7.14 -7.34
C PRO A 152 2.27 -8.43 -7.08
N SER A 153 1.12 -8.60 -7.75
CA SER A 153 0.41 -9.88 -7.69
C SER A 153 1.30 -10.99 -8.23
N ARG A 154 1.20 -12.19 -7.65
CA ARG A 154 1.86 -13.37 -8.22
C ARG A 154 1.35 -13.69 -9.63
N HIS A 155 0.12 -13.30 -9.93
CA HIS A 155 -0.60 -13.66 -11.15
C HIS A 155 -0.64 -12.52 -12.18
N ASN A 156 -0.33 -11.28 -11.77
CA ASN A 156 -0.11 -10.15 -12.66
C ASN A 156 0.92 -9.17 -12.07
N LYS A 157 2.17 -9.22 -12.54
CA LYS A 157 3.25 -8.38 -12.01
C LYS A 157 3.12 -6.89 -12.37
N TYR A 158 2.27 -6.54 -13.35
CA TYR A 158 2.08 -5.17 -13.81
C TYR A 158 0.94 -4.44 -13.09
N ALA A 159 0.06 -5.17 -12.42
CA ALA A 159 -0.97 -4.59 -11.55
C ALA A 159 -0.55 -4.79 -10.08
N GLY A 160 -0.32 -3.68 -9.37
CA GLY A 160 -0.25 -3.72 -7.91
C GLY A 160 -1.60 -4.18 -7.37
N VAL A 161 -1.58 -5.11 -6.41
CA VAL A 161 -2.78 -5.51 -5.67
C VAL A 161 -2.60 -5.13 -4.21
N ALA A 162 -3.67 -4.61 -3.60
CA ALA A 162 -3.69 -4.39 -2.17
C ALA A 162 -3.93 -5.73 -1.44
N PHE A 163 -3.34 -5.87 -0.24
CA PHE A 163 -3.33 -7.12 0.53
C PHE A 163 -2.95 -8.36 -0.32
N PRO A 164 -1.77 -8.35 -0.99
CA PRO A 164 -1.33 -9.39 -1.91
C PRO A 164 -1.34 -10.81 -1.33
N GLY A 165 -1.10 -10.96 -0.03
CA GLY A 165 -1.18 -12.26 0.65
C GLY A 165 -2.59 -12.87 0.59
N ILE A 166 -3.61 -12.06 0.93
CA ILE A 166 -5.02 -12.47 0.87
C ILE A 166 -5.44 -12.67 -0.59
N TYR A 167 -5.07 -11.75 -1.48
CA TYR A 167 -5.40 -11.82 -2.89
C TYR A 167 -4.87 -13.12 -3.54
N ASP A 168 -3.59 -13.44 -3.33
CA ASP A 168 -2.99 -14.63 -3.93
C ASP A 168 -3.53 -15.94 -3.29
N ALA A 169 -3.96 -15.90 -2.02
CA ALA A 169 -4.62 -17.03 -1.38
C ALA A 169 -6.02 -17.30 -1.96
N LEU A 170 -6.77 -16.24 -2.31
CA LEU A 170 -8.07 -16.33 -2.98
C LEU A 170 -7.97 -16.63 -4.48
N PHE A 171 -6.80 -16.42 -5.09
CA PHE A 171 -6.63 -16.60 -6.53
C PHE A 171 -6.81 -18.07 -6.95
N ASP A 172 -7.78 -18.29 -7.85
CA ASP A 172 -8.15 -19.61 -8.40
C ASP A 172 -8.42 -20.63 -7.28
N ILE A 173 -9.08 -20.17 -6.21
CA ILE A 173 -9.32 -20.96 -5.00
C ILE A 173 -10.21 -22.19 -5.26
N ASP A 174 -11.19 -22.07 -6.15
CA ASP A 174 -12.10 -23.17 -6.51
C ASP A 174 -11.36 -24.34 -7.19
N SER A 175 -10.25 -24.07 -7.88
CA SER A 175 -9.44 -25.08 -8.57
C SER A 175 -8.40 -25.76 -7.66
N LYS A 176 -8.31 -25.38 -6.38
CA LYS A 176 -7.36 -25.98 -5.44
C LYS A 176 -7.79 -27.41 -5.08
N ARG A 177 -6.83 -28.35 -5.13
CA ARG A 177 -7.04 -29.76 -4.80
C ARG A 177 -7.47 -30.00 -3.35
N ASP A 178 -6.92 -29.22 -2.43
CA ASP A 178 -7.23 -29.29 -1.00
C ASP A 178 -7.89 -27.97 -0.58
N GLN A 179 -9.22 -27.98 -0.53
CA GLN A 179 -10.03 -26.81 -0.19
C GLN A 179 -9.81 -26.38 1.27
N HIS A 180 -9.72 -27.32 2.21
CA HIS A 180 -9.51 -26.99 3.61
C HIS A 180 -8.19 -26.24 3.81
N LYS A 181 -7.10 -26.74 3.22
CA LYS A 181 -5.80 -26.08 3.29
C LYS A 181 -5.79 -24.72 2.59
N ALA A 182 -6.52 -24.57 1.48
CA ALA A 182 -6.63 -23.29 0.77
C ALA A 182 -7.31 -22.21 1.63
N TRP A 183 -8.44 -22.54 2.27
CA TRP A 183 -9.16 -21.60 3.14
C TRP A 183 -8.43 -21.31 4.45
N GLU A 184 -7.65 -22.27 4.99
CA GLU A 184 -6.74 -22.00 6.11
C GLU A 184 -5.62 -21.02 5.73
N GLU A 185 -5.10 -21.06 4.50
CA GLU A 185 -4.14 -20.05 4.03
C GLU A 185 -4.79 -18.66 3.93
N VAL A 186 -6.05 -18.56 3.46
CA VAL A 186 -6.80 -17.29 3.46
C VAL A 186 -6.90 -16.73 4.88
N LYS A 187 -7.33 -17.55 5.86
CA LYS A 187 -7.42 -17.14 7.27
C LYS A 187 -6.08 -16.66 7.83
N LYS A 188 -5.01 -17.39 7.52
CA LYS A 188 -3.65 -17.02 7.92
C LYS A 188 -3.24 -15.65 7.36
N GLN A 189 -3.48 -15.40 6.07
CA GLN A 189 -3.12 -14.13 5.44
C GLN A 189 -3.98 -12.96 5.96
N ILE A 190 -5.27 -13.19 6.27
CA ILE A 190 -6.11 -12.20 6.95
C ILE A 190 -5.54 -11.88 8.34
N SER A 191 -5.08 -12.89 9.08
CA SER A 191 -4.48 -12.69 10.41
C SER A 191 -3.17 -11.89 10.34
N ILE A 192 -2.30 -12.17 9.37
CA ILE A 192 -1.06 -11.40 9.13
C ILE A 192 -1.39 -9.95 8.77
N ALA A 193 -2.33 -9.73 7.86
CA ALA A 193 -2.77 -8.38 7.49
C ALA A 193 -3.36 -7.62 8.67
N THR A 194 -4.22 -8.28 9.46
CA THR A 194 -4.81 -7.72 10.69
C THR A 194 -3.71 -7.28 11.66
N PHE A 195 -2.80 -8.20 12.00
CA PHE A 195 -1.70 -7.92 12.93
C PHE A 195 -0.83 -6.75 12.44
N THR A 196 -0.51 -6.72 11.15
CA THR A 196 0.34 -5.69 10.58
C THR A 196 -0.33 -4.30 10.62
N VAL A 197 -1.62 -4.21 10.29
CA VAL A 197 -2.38 -2.96 10.37
C VAL A 197 -2.49 -2.49 11.82
N GLU A 198 -2.74 -3.40 12.76
CA GLU A 198 -2.82 -3.08 14.19
C GLU A 198 -1.47 -2.64 14.76
N ALA A 199 -0.38 -3.31 14.38
CA ALA A 199 0.97 -2.92 14.76
C ALA A 199 1.33 -1.53 14.19
N ALA A 200 0.97 -1.26 12.94
CA ALA A 200 1.16 0.06 12.33
C ALA A 200 0.34 1.15 13.05
N ALA A 201 -0.90 0.87 13.45
CA ALA A 201 -1.70 1.78 14.26
C ALA A 201 -1.01 2.09 15.60
N GLY A 202 -0.40 1.08 16.22
CA GLY A 202 0.38 1.22 17.45
C GLY A 202 1.56 2.19 17.33
N THR A 203 2.15 2.34 16.13
CA THR A 203 3.25 3.31 15.92
C THR A 203 2.81 4.77 15.94
N LEU A 204 1.51 5.03 15.79
CA LEU A 204 0.91 6.37 15.80
C LEU A 204 0.38 6.79 17.17
N LYS A 205 0.43 5.89 18.17
CA LYS A 205 0.07 6.22 19.54
C LYS A 205 1.04 7.22 20.15
N ASP A 206 0.60 7.88 21.22
CA ASP A 206 1.48 8.78 21.95
C ASP A 206 2.65 8.01 22.56
N VAL A 207 3.82 8.64 22.55
CA VAL A 207 5.10 8.02 22.97
C VAL A 207 5.49 8.47 24.39
N ILE A 208 4.60 9.19 25.08
CA ILE A 208 4.83 9.82 26.39
C ILE A 208 3.87 9.23 27.44
#